data_AF-A0A017SZ24-F1
#
_entry.id   AF-A0A017SZ24-F1
#
_cell.length_a   1.000
_cell.length_b   1.000
_cell.length_c   1.000
_cell.angle_alpha   90.00
_cell.angle_beta   90.00
_cell.angle_gamma   90.00
#
_symmetry.space_group_name_H-M   'P 1'
#
loop_
_entity.id
_entity.type
_entity.pdbx_description
1 polymer ?
#
loop_
_entity_poly.entity_id
_entity_poly.type
_entity_poly.pdbx_seq_one_letter_code
_entity_poly.pdbx_strand_id
1 'polypeptide(L)'
;MNSTTSKIQPLLAALPALPALLALASLTGAGCDDIDTFIPRPEFGGPAGIIEGTVTYTGPPPCIQGGRFVGAAAILAFNTLLLPPPDGLGTSAASLDVVPGDELFAGVRSQLGYSEGCPPPGTPNVTVSASWSIAPLPAGTYQIRGFYDLDGDFDPIFSIANLPTQGDIGGGAITNAAAVLAGAKAEYRAIPLGVDGRIPEQGARVSGVAVTLALPLPFERPVFHVAEALAPTGNTANPGTVEMASDFQFNTFSPAAPADTEASFLRLRLAAGVPADERDDAARSPFFFPVGEGITPTLFYARQDVNGDGVITPDDHIPDSDLIPSLTPISVFSKLVDGPVTLTKQTSPAVILQGITLYKTLTDTVALTSATEVTDPVQPEAIIAVRPAALCLHPANPALGGVLVVPHFDDSMGNVVIGNTAALEESLSRQFGRTITVQQGCLPEGNYAINLVYGTGQAWSLPNEAGVCAALEESNGNQCGTRRRLTSQNATLRVVAPTDPAHCGAFPTPPICFP
;
A
#
# COMPACT_ATOMS: atom_id res chain seq x y z
N MET A 1 -44.01 69.56 -14.65
CA MET A 1 -45.04 70.00 -15.60
C MET A 1 -45.94 68.80 -15.86
N ASN A 2 -47.23 68.92 -15.49
CA ASN A 2 -48.49 68.26 -15.94
C ASN A 2 -48.41 66.76 -16.35
N SER A 3 -49.30 65.82 -15.98
CA SER A 3 -50.67 65.81 -15.43
C SER A 3 -50.95 64.31 -15.09
N THR A 4 -51.43 63.91 -13.90
CA THR A 4 -52.84 63.52 -13.58
C THR A 4 -53.56 62.76 -14.71
N THR A 5 -54.21 61.58 -14.55
CA THR A 5 -55.20 61.11 -13.53
C THR A 5 -55.62 59.66 -13.86
N SER A 6 -55.73 58.72 -12.90
CA SER A 6 -56.98 58.19 -12.26
C SER A 6 -57.72 57.13 -13.12
N LYS A 7 -58.35 56.03 -12.66
CA LYS A 7 -58.95 55.55 -11.39
C LYS A 7 -59.50 54.11 -11.76
N ILE A 8 -59.69 53.08 -10.93
CA ILE A 8 -60.80 52.81 -10.00
C ILE A 8 -60.56 51.42 -9.38
N GLN A 9 -60.66 51.32 -8.05
CA GLN A 9 -60.94 50.11 -7.24
C GLN A 9 -62.42 50.17 -6.80
N PRO A 10 -63.09 49.04 -6.50
CA PRO A 10 -63.28 48.62 -5.08
C PRO A 10 -63.24 47.08 -4.91
N LEU A 11 -62.87 46.43 -3.80
CA LEU A 11 -63.07 46.51 -2.33
C LEU A 11 -64.20 45.58 -1.81
N LEU A 12 -63.84 44.82 -0.76
CA LEU A 12 -64.61 43.95 0.16
C LEU A 12 -64.91 42.50 -0.31
N ALA A 13 -64.82 41.45 0.53
CA ALA A 13 -64.33 41.24 1.89
C ALA A 13 -64.46 39.74 2.23
N ALA A 14 -63.69 39.28 3.23
CA ALA A 14 -64.04 38.28 4.27
C ALA A 14 -62.98 37.18 4.47
N LEU A 15 -62.20 37.32 5.55
CA LEU A 15 -61.55 36.25 6.30
C LEU A 15 -62.55 35.69 7.33
N PRO A 16 -62.45 34.40 7.73
CA PRO A 16 -61.74 34.09 8.97
C PRO A 16 -60.98 32.75 9.04
N ALA A 17 -60.01 32.72 9.98
CA ALA A 17 -59.54 31.60 10.82
C ALA A 17 -58.57 30.52 10.26
N LEU A 18 -57.33 30.57 10.79
CA LEU A 18 -56.35 29.46 11.00
C LEU A 18 -56.91 28.36 11.94
N PRO A 19 -56.26 27.18 12.18
CA PRO A 19 -55.05 26.59 11.57
C PRO A 19 -55.14 25.05 11.27
N ALA A 20 -54.34 24.56 10.32
CA ALA A 20 -53.84 23.17 10.30
C ALA A 20 -52.51 23.19 9.52
N LEU A 21 -51.37 23.26 10.22
CA LEU A 21 -50.52 22.13 10.59
C LEU A 21 -50.19 21.20 9.40
N LEU A 22 -48.88 21.02 9.18
CA LEU A 22 -48.18 20.14 8.22
C LEU A 22 -48.06 20.62 6.77
N ALA A 23 -46.95 21.31 6.49
CA ALA A 23 -46.12 21.04 5.30
C ALA A 23 -44.76 21.76 5.44
N LEU A 24 -43.93 21.29 6.36
CA LEU A 24 -42.50 21.62 6.40
C LEU A 24 -41.73 20.31 6.62
N ALA A 25 -41.54 19.53 5.56
CA ALA A 25 -40.55 18.43 5.49
C ALA A 25 -40.61 17.76 4.11
N SER A 26 -39.77 18.20 3.18
CA SER A 26 -39.29 17.37 2.06
C SER A 26 -38.09 18.04 1.36
N LEU A 27 -37.03 18.26 2.13
CA LEU A 27 -35.66 18.42 1.62
C LEU A 27 -34.80 17.45 2.44
N THR A 28 -34.95 16.16 2.17
CA THR A 28 -34.09 15.09 2.70
C THR A 28 -33.85 14.12 1.57
N GLY A 29 -32.59 13.96 1.17
CA GLY A 29 -32.21 12.97 0.15
C GLY A 29 -31.21 13.45 -0.89
N ALA A 30 -30.33 14.40 -0.59
CA ALA A 30 -28.99 14.34 -1.16
C ALA A 30 -28.17 13.54 -0.15
N GLY A 31 -27.82 12.31 -0.50
CA GLY A 31 -27.00 11.44 0.35
C GLY A 31 -25.70 12.15 0.66
N CYS A 32 -25.47 12.41 1.95
CA CYS A 32 -24.12 12.53 2.45
C CYS A 32 -23.52 11.13 2.35
N ASP A 33 -22.94 10.80 1.20
CA ASP A 33 -22.00 9.70 1.17
C ASP A 33 -20.86 10.07 2.12
N ASP A 34 -20.47 9.12 2.97
CA ASP A 34 -19.39 9.30 3.93
C ASP A 34 -18.14 9.75 3.16
N ILE A 35 -17.49 10.81 3.66
CA ILE A 35 -16.14 11.16 3.20
C ILE A 35 -15.27 9.92 3.43
N ASP A 36 -14.66 9.40 2.36
CA ASP A 36 -13.63 8.36 2.41
C ASP A 36 -12.56 8.79 3.42
N THR A 37 -12.68 8.30 4.65
CA THR A 37 -11.79 8.70 5.73
C THR A 37 -10.67 7.66 5.74
N PHE A 38 -9.49 8.06 5.26
CA PHE A 38 -8.26 7.25 5.22
C PHE A 38 -7.79 6.81 6.62
N ILE A 39 -8.27 7.51 7.66
CA ILE A 39 -8.20 7.09 9.06
C ILE A 39 -9.58 6.55 9.40
N PRO A 40 -9.74 5.30 9.87
CA PRO A 40 -11.04 4.83 10.35
C PRO A 40 -11.56 5.86 11.35
N ARG A 41 -12.73 6.46 11.08
CA ARG A 41 -13.35 7.35 12.07
C ARG A 41 -13.50 6.52 13.33
N PRO A 42 -12.81 6.85 14.43
CA PRO A 42 -13.12 6.17 15.66
C PRO A 42 -14.59 6.41 15.93
N GLU A 43 -15.27 5.42 16.51
CA GLU A 43 -16.53 5.66 17.18
C GLU A 43 -16.28 6.82 18.17
N PHE A 44 -16.64 8.04 17.77
CA PHE A 44 -16.47 9.24 18.58
C PHE A 44 -17.49 9.17 19.70
N GLY A 45 -17.15 8.40 20.74
CA GLY A 45 -18.01 8.10 21.86
C GLY A 45 -17.79 6.68 22.37
N GLY A 46 -16.96 6.54 23.38
CA GLY A 46 -16.72 5.26 24.04
C GLY A 46 -15.36 5.20 24.73
N PRO A 47 -15.08 4.14 25.50
CA PRO A 47 -13.77 3.94 26.09
C PRO A 47 -12.73 3.65 25.01
N ALA A 48 -11.65 4.43 25.00
CA ALA A 48 -10.58 4.32 24.01
C ALA A 48 -9.26 3.88 24.64
N GLY A 49 -8.46 3.19 23.84
CA GLY A 49 -7.07 2.89 24.14
C GLY A 49 -6.15 4.05 23.76
N ILE A 50 -5.11 4.27 24.56
CA ILE A 50 -4.04 5.25 24.31
C ILE A 50 -2.70 4.53 24.45
N ILE A 51 -1.80 4.71 23.49
CA ILE A 51 -0.40 4.31 23.60
C ILE A 51 0.46 5.57 23.52
N GLU A 52 1.39 5.75 24.45
CA GLU A 52 2.23 6.94 24.50
C GLU A 52 3.66 6.64 25.00
N GLY A 53 4.55 7.59 24.74
CA GLY A 53 5.87 7.55 25.33
C GLY A 53 6.79 8.63 24.79
N THR A 54 8.00 8.22 24.42
CA THR A 54 9.06 9.12 23.98
C THR A 54 9.62 8.63 22.66
N VAL A 55 9.77 9.53 21.70
CA VAL A 55 10.48 9.30 20.45
C VAL A 55 11.87 9.88 20.61
N THR A 56 12.89 9.10 20.29
CA THR A 56 14.29 9.52 20.22
C THR A 56 14.72 9.49 18.77
N TYR A 57 15.13 10.64 18.25
CA TYR A 57 15.72 10.78 16.94
C TYR A 57 17.24 10.82 17.05
N THR A 58 17.95 10.07 16.21
CA THR A 58 19.40 10.19 16.02
C THR A 58 19.71 10.19 14.53
N GLY A 59 20.15 11.33 14.01
CA GLY A 59 20.39 11.49 12.58
C GLY A 59 20.90 12.88 12.22
N PRO A 60 20.97 13.20 10.92
CA PRO A 60 21.34 14.54 10.45
C PRO A 60 20.44 15.63 11.03
N PRO A 61 20.93 16.85 11.26
CA PRO A 61 20.04 17.96 11.59
C PRO A 61 19.03 18.25 10.45
N PRO A 62 17.80 18.69 10.75
CA PRO A 62 16.81 19.02 9.73
C PRO A 62 17.12 20.36 9.06
N CYS A 63 16.60 20.60 7.85
CA CYS A 63 16.62 21.94 7.27
C CYS A 63 15.75 22.92 8.09
N ILE A 64 16.05 24.22 8.02
CA ILE A 64 15.22 25.28 8.59
C ILE A 64 14.68 26.14 7.45
N GLN A 65 13.36 26.29 7.36
CA GLN A 65 12.72 27.14 6.37
C GLN A 65 11.72 28.09 7.04
N GLY A 66 11.87 29.39 6.78
CA GLY A 66 11.05 30.42 7.43
C GLY A 66 11.18 30.41 8.96
N GLY A 67 12.36 30.06 9.48
CA GLY A 67 12.61 29.91 10.91
C GLY A 67 11.94 28.70 11.59
N ARG A 68 11.38 27.76 10.82
CA ARG A 68 10.81 26.50 11.32
C ARG A 68 11.63 25.31 10.86
N PHE A 69 11.72 24.28 11.69
CA PHE A 69 12.30 23.02 11.25
C PHE A 69 11.40 22.36 10.21
N VAL A 70 12.01 21.91 9.12
CA VAL A 70 11.34 21.12 8.07
C VAL A 70 11.07 19.71 8.59
N GLY A 71 9.92 19.17 8.22
CA GLY A 71 9.57 17.79 8.50
C GLY A 71 8.97 17.54 9.88
N ALA A 72 8.69 16.26 10.13
CA ALA A 72 8.10 15.79 11.38
C ALA A 72 8.42 14.31 11.61
N ALA A 73 8.38 13.88 12.88
CA ALA A 73 8.34 12.45 13.20
C ALA A 73 6.92 11.93 13.08
N ALA A 74 6.68 11.05 12.11
CA ALA A 74 5.44 10.31 11.97
C ALA A 74 5.52 9.00 12.78
N ILE A 75 4.64 8.84 13.76
CA ILE A 75 4.55 7.65 14.61
C ILE A 75 3.27 6.90 14.27
N LEU A 76 3.41 5.64 13.86
CA LEU A 76 2.34 4.82 13.28
C LEU A 76 2.09 3.59 14.16
N ALA A 77 0.83 3.38 14.54
CA ALA A 77 0.40 2.19 15.26
C ALA A 77 -0.21 1.17 14.31
N PHE A 78 0.41 0.02 14.16
CA PHE A 78 -0.10 -1.09 13.36
C PHE A 78 -0.65 -2.19 14.26
N ASN A 79 -1.88 -2.63 14.01
CA ASN A 79 -2.40 -3.84 14.65
C ASN A 79 -1.58 -5.03 14.14
N THR A 80 -1.12 -5.92 15.03
CA THR A 80 -0.30 -7.08 14.64
C THR A 80 -1.02 -8.07 13.72
N LEU A 81 -2.36 -8.02 13.65
CA LEU A 81 -3.15 -8.80 12.70
C LEU A 81 -3.17 -8.17 11.28
N LEU A 82 -2.81 -6.89 11.18
CA LEU A 82 -2.87 -6.06 9.98
C LEU A 82 -1.55 -5.28 9.81
N LEU A 83 -0.41 -5.97 9.96
CA LEU A 83 0.89 -5.36 9.66
C LEU A 83 0.97 -5.03 8.16
N PRO A 84 1.62 -3.93 7.77
CA PRO A 84 1.83 -3.62 6.37
C PRO A 84 2.81 -4.63 5.75
N PRO A 85 2.76 -4.83 4.42
CA PRO A 85 3.81 -5.53 3.69
C PRO A 85 5.22 -5.00 4.04
N PRO A 86 6.25 -5.86 4.07
CA PRO A 86 6.22 -7.30 3.76
C PRO A 86 5.69 -8.20 4.90
N ASP A 87 5.50 -7.66 6.11
CA ASP A 87 5.22 -8.45 7.32
C ASP A 87 3.74 -8.86 7.48
N GLY A 88 2.84 -8.38 6.62
CA GLY A 88 1.42 -8.68 6.69
C GLY A 88 0.59 -8.14 5.54
N LEU A 89 -0.72 -8.05 5.77
CA LEU A 89 -1.74 -7.71 4.76
C LEU A 89 -2.45 -6.39 5.03
N GLY A 90 -2.00 -5.64 6.03
CA GLY A 90 -2.53 -4.32 6.35
C GLY A 90 -2.21 -3.30 5.27
N THR A 91 -3.12 -2.37 5.05
CA THR A 91 -2.97 -1.30 4.04
C THR A 91 -2.80 0.09 4.68
N SER A 92 -3.00 0.21 5.98
CA SER A 92 -2.87 1.45 6.73
C SER A 92 -2.52 1.19 8.19
N ALA A 93 -2.05 2.23 8.88
CA ALA A 93 -1.95 2.23 10.33
C ALA A 93 -3.35 2.34 10.97
N ALA A 94 -3.53 1.74 12.15
CA ALA A 94 -4.76 1.86 12.92
C ALA A 94 -4.97 3.29 13.44
N SER A 95 -3.89 3.99 13.76
CA SER A 95 -3.85 5.41 14.10
C SER A 95 -2.41 5.92 13.97
N LEU A 96 -2.24 7.24 13.96
CA LEU A 96 -0.93 7.88 13.91
C LEU A 96 -0.86 9.07 14.88
N ASP A 97 0.36 9.50 15.17
CA ASP A 97 0.69 10.77 15.81
C ASP A 97 1.83 11.44 15.03
N VAL A 98 1.91 12.77 15.08
CA VAL A 98 2.92 13.55 14.37
C VAL A 98 3.57 14.51 15.35
N VAL A 99 4.88 14.36 15.55
CA VAL A 99 5.68 15.30 16.34
C VAL A 99 6.41 16.26 15.41
N PRO A 100 6.02 17.55 15.35
CA PRO A 100 6.65 18.51 14.45
C PRO A 100 8.15 18.68 14.75
N GLY A 101 8.94 18.99 13.72
CA GLY A 101 10.37 19.31 13.90
C GLY A 101 10.60 20.45 14.92
N ASP A 102 9.71 21.45 14.95
CA ASP A 102 9.72 22.54 15.93
C ASP A 102 9.62 22.08 17.38
N GLU A 103 8.92 20.98 17.64
CA GLU A 103 8.84 20.37 18.97
C GLU A 103 10.07 19.48 19.22
N LEU A 104 10.39 18.60 18.27
CA LEU A 104 11.44 17.60 18.43
C LEU A 104 12.83 18.21 18.61
N PHE A 105 13.13 19.30 17.88
CA PHE A 105 14.44 19.97 17.89
C PHE A 105 14.48 21.25 18.73
N ALA A 106 13.43 21.54 19.50
CA ALA A 106 13.33 22.76 20.32
C ALA A 106 14.56 22.96 21.23
N GLY A 107 15.05 21.88 21.85
CA GLY A 107 16.17 21.92 22.80
C GLY A 107 17.55 22.14 22.18
N VAL A 108 17.70 21.92 20.87
CA VAL A 108 19.00 22.01 20.17
C VAL A 108 19.09 23.18 19.19
N ARG A 109 18.01 23.96 18.99
CA ARG A 109 17.97 25.08 18.03
C ARG A 109 19.17 26.03 18.16
N SER A 110 19.55 26.42 19.38
CA SER A 110 20.68 27.33 19.59
C SER A 110 22.06 26.68 19.34
N GLN A 111 22.12 25.35 19.22
CA GLN A 111 23.35 24.58 19.08
C GLN A 111 23.67 24.25 17.62
N LEU A 112 22.69 24.33 16.72
CA LEU A 112 22.85 23.96 15.31
C LEU A 112 23.75 24.93 14.51
N GLY A 113 23.89 26.18 14.95
CA GLY A 113 24.78 27.16 14.31
C GLY A 113 24.25 27.74 12.99
N TYR A 114 23.03 27.42 12.58
CA TYR A 114 22.31 28.04 11.46
C TYR A 114 20.86 28.30 11.85
N SER A 115 20.21 29.21 11.12
CA SER A 115 18.82 29.63 11.38
C SER A 115 17.91 29.57 10.15
N GLU A 116 18.47 29.20 9.00
CA GLU A 116 17.78 29.05 7.72
C GLU A 116 18.65 28.16 6.81
N GLY A 117 18.02 27.42 5.90
CA GLY A 117 18.68 26.49 4.99
C GLY A 117 18.91 25.10 5.59
N CYS A 118 19.53 24.24 4.78
CA CYS A 118 19.91 22.87 5.18
C CYS A 118 21.29 22.83 5.82
N PRO A 119 21.57 21.84 6.69
CA PRO A 119 22.88 21.72 7.33
C PRO A 119 24.00 21.57 6.28
N PRO A 120 25.18 22.17 6.51
CA PRO A 120 26.34 21.94 5.66
C PRO A 120 26.72 20.45 5.58
N PRO A 121 27.33 20.00 4.47
CA PRO A 121 27.86 18.64 4.38
C PRO A 121 28.82 18.31 5.53
N GLY A 122 28.70 17.12 6.11
CA GLY A 122 29.54 16.68 7.22
C GLY A 122 29.16 17.23 8.60
N THR A 123 28.02 17.92 8.72
CA THR A 123 27.47 18.28 10.03
C THR A 123 27.23 17.03 10.87
N PRO A 124 27.71 16.98 12.13
CA PRO A 124 27.48 15.83 13.00
C PRO A 124 26.00 15.54 13.23
N ASN A 125 25.68 14.26 13.42
CA ASN A 125 24.34 13.86 13.83
C ASN A 125 23.97 14.45 15.19
N VAL A 126 22.69 14.70 15.38
CA VAL A 126 22.10 15.15 16.64
C VAL A 126 21.23 14.04 17.23
N THR A 127 21.16 14.00 18.56
CA THR A 127 20.21 13.15 19.28
C THR A 127 19.25 14.03 20.05
N VAL A 128 17.96 13.90 19.77
CA VAL A 128 16.89 14.67 20.39
C VAL A 128 15.72 13.76 20.75
N SER A 129 14.84 14.23 21.63
CA SER A 129 13.68 13.46 22.06
C SER A 129 12.47 14.33 22.34
N ALA A 130 11.28 13.80 22.06
CA ALA A 130 10.01 14.43 22.37
C ALA A 130 8.98 13.39 22.82
N SER A 131 7.87 13.86 23.40
CA SER A 131 6.74 13.02 23.75
C SER A 131 5.84 12.80 22.54
N TRP A 132 5.12 11.67 22.53
CA TRP A 132 4.11 11.35 21.53
C TRP A 132 2.97 10.56 22.17
N SER A 133 1.79 10.60 21.56
CA SER A 133 0.59 9.89 22.02
C SER A 133 -0.33 9.53 20.85
N ILE A 134 -0.59 8.24 20.67
CA ILE A 134 -1.52 7.73 19.66
C ILE A 134 -2.84 7.35 20.33
N ALA A 135 -3.91 7.98 19.87
CA ALA A 135 -5.28 7.70 20.27
C ALA A 135 -6.26 8.18 19.19
N PRO A 136 -7.49 7.66 19.18
CA PRO A 136 -7.96 6.50 19.94
C PRO A 136 -7.59 5.17 19.25
N LEU A 137 -7.35 4.13 20.04
CA LEU A 137 -7.07 2.78 19.55
C LEU A 137 -8.09 1.76 20.12
N PRO A 138 -8.61 0.82 19.30
CA PRO A 138 -9.40 -0.30 19.81
C PRO A 138 -8.52 -1.29 20.58
N ALA A 139 -9.14 -2.25 21.27
CA ALA A 139 -8.38 -3.31 21.93
C ALA A 139 -7.66 -4.18 20.90
N GLY A 140 -6.46 -4.62 21.25
CA GLY A 140 -5.62 -5.41 20.36
C GLY A 140 -4.15 -5.39 20.78
N THR A 141 -3.30 -5.94 19.91
CA THR A 141 -1.85 -5.90 20.08
C THR A 141 -1.27 -5.06 18.94
N TYR A 142 -0.38 -4.14 19.29
CA TYR A 142 0.15 -3.16 18.35
C TYR A 142 1.67 -3.24 18.21
N GLN A 143 2.17 -2.90 17.03
CA GLN A 143 3.56 -2.51 16.79
C GLN A 143 3.60 -1.01 16.48
N ILE A 144 4.53 -0.30 17.11
CA ILE A 144 4.79 1.10 16.79
C ILE A 144 5.99 1.17 15.85
N ARG A 145 5.77 1.72 14.66
CA ARG A 145 6.82 2.03 13.68
C ARG A 145 6.77 3.53 13.41
N GLY A 146 7.84 4.10 12.87
CA GLY A 146 7.83 5.50 12.53
C GLY A 146 9.05 5.90 11.73
N PHE A 147 9.04 7.15 11.32
CA PHE A 147 10.16 7.78 10.64
C PHE A 147 10.14 9.28 10.89
N TYR A 148 11.28 9.92 10.70
CA TYR A 148 11.36 11.36 10.57
C TYR A 148 11.46 11.69 9.08
N ASP A 149 10.45 12.40 8.58
CA ASP A 149 10.42 13.00 7.26
C ASP A 149 11.40 14.18 7.26
N LEU A 150 12.51 14.07 6.55
CA LEU A 150 13.58 15.09 6.55
C LEU A 150 13.32 16.22 5.56
N ASP A 151 12.62 15.95 4.47
CA ASP A 151 12.44 16.89 3.36
C ASP A 151 11.04 17.53 3.33
N GLY A 152 10.12 17.06 4.17
CA GLY A 152 8.78 17.61 4.35
C GLY A 152 7.79 17.13 3.31
N ASP A 153 8.06 16.01 2.63
CA ASP A 153 7.22 15.47 1.56
C ASP A 153 6.14 14.48 2.05
N PHE A 154 6.12 14.16 3.35
CA PHE A 154 5.11 13.27 3.92
C PHE A 154 3.74 13.93 4.01
N ASP A 155 2.74 13.30 3.39
CA ASP A 155 1.32 13.65 3.56
C ASP A 155 0.51 12.40 3.91
N PRO A 156 -0.08 12.31 5.12
CA PRO A 156 -0.84 11.15 5.54
C PRO A 156 -2.15 10.95 4.75
N ILE A 157 -2.57 11.92 3.95
CA ILE A 157 -3.83 11.88 3.19
C ILE A 157 -3.62 11.28 1.79
N PHE A 158 -2.42 11.42 1.21
CA PHE A 158 -2.11 10.95 -0.14
C PHE A 158 -1.24 9.69 -0.09
N SER A 159 -1.70 8.58 -0.67
CA SER A 159 -0.98 7.30 -0.65
C SER A 159 0.39 7.34 -1.32
N ILE A 160 0.55 8.19 -2.34
CA ILE A 160 1.86 8.44 -2.98
C ILE A 160 2.87 9.11 -2.05
N ALA A 161 2.41 9.80 -1.01
CA ALA A 161 3.19 10.64 -0.12
C ALA A 161 3.14 10.18 1.35
N ASN A 162 2.44 9.09 1.66
CA ASN A 162 2.26 8.61 3.05
C ASN A 162 3.32 7.58 3.49
N LEU A 163 4.42 7.48 2.75
CA LEU A 163 5.55 6.58 3.02
C LEU A 163 6.85 7.37 2.94
N PRO A 164 7.84 6.98 3.76
CA PRO A 164 9.11 7.68 3.80
C PRO A 164 9.92 7.51 2.51
N THR A 165 10.74 8.50 2.21
CA THR A 165 11.58 8.60 1.02
C THR A 165 13.05 8.31 1.33
N GLN A 166 13.90 8.45 0.31
CA GLN A 166 15.33 8.29 0.50
C GLN A 166 15.88 9.35 1.44
N GLY A 167 16.63 8.92 2.46
CA GLY A 167 17.27 9.80 3.42
C GLY A 167 16.50 9.99 4.72
N ASP A 168 15.18 9.78 4.71
CA ASP A 168 14.35 9.77 5.92
C ASP A 168 14.87 8.81 6.98
N ILE A 169 14.61 9.14 8.25
CA ILE A 169 15.15 8.38 9.38
C ILE A 169 14.08 7.46 9.96
N GLY A 170 14.10 6.20 9.53
CA GLY A 170 13.19 5.16 9.99
C GLY A 170 13.51 4.59 11.38
N GLY A 171 12.51 3.91 11.95
CA GLY A 171 12.64 3.17 13.19
C GLY A 171 11.30 2.75 13.82
N GLY A 172 11.28 2.62 15.14
CA GLY A 172 10.08 2.19 15.87
C GLY A 172 10.35 1.79 17.31
N ALA A 173 9.35 1.17 17.94
CA ALA A 173 9.46 0.58 19.26
C ALA A 173 10.11 -0.80 19.17
N ILE A 174 11.43 -0.84 19.23
CA ILE A 174 12.25 -2.05 19.08
C ILE A 174 12.67 -2.64 20.43
N THR A 175 12.75 -3.97 20.51
CA THR A 175 13.11 -4.69 21.75
C THR A 175 14.57 -4.46 22.16
N ASN A 176 15.48 -4.32 21.18
CA ASN A 176 16.90 -4.09 21.42
C ASN A 176 17.53 -3.17 20.36
N ALA A 177 17.51 -1.86 20.61
CA ALA A 177 18.10 -0.87 19.71
C ALA A 177 19.60 -1.05 19.49
N ALA A 178 20.34 -1.48 20.52
CA ALA A 178 21.79 -1.66 20.41
C ALA A 178 22.17 -2.82 19.47
N ALA A 179 21.41 -3.91 19.48
CA ALA A 179 21.61 -5.03 18.55
C ALA A 179 21.31 -4.62 17.10
N VAL A 180 20.23 -3.86 16.87
CA VAL A 180 19.87 -3.35 15.54
C VAL A 180 20.95 -2.43 14.99
N LEU A 181 21.47 -1.51 15.81
CA LEU A 181 22.59 -0.64 15.44
C LEU A 181 23.89 -1.43 15.17
N ALA A 182 24.02 -2.63 15.73
CA ALA A 182 25.13 -3.56 15.44
C ALA A 182 24.87 -4.46 14.23
N GLY A 183 23.77 -4.26 13.49
CA GLY A 183 23.42 -4.99 12.26
C GLY A 183 22.42 -6.13 12.44
N ALA A 184 21.83 -6.31 13.63
CA ALA A 184 20.76 -7.29 13.81
C ALA A 184 19.44 -6.83 13.18
N LYS A 185 18.58 -7.79 12.85
CA LYS A 185 17.20 -7.52 12.41
C LYS A 185 16.41 -6.80 13.50
N ALA A 186 15.61 -5.81 13.11
CA ALA A 186 14.74 -5.10 14.02
C ALA A 186 13.56 -5.97 14.47
N GLU A 187 13.48 -6.24 15.77
CA GLU A 187 12.32 -6.88 16.40
C GLU A 187 11.44 -5.81 17.05
N TYR A 188 10.25 -5.61 16.48
CA TYR A 188 9.28 -4.66 17.03
C TYR A 188 8.58 -5.25 18.25
N ARG A 189 8.48 -4.45 19.31
CA ARG A 189 7.79 -4.80 20.54
C ARG A 189 6.29 -4.90 20.29
N ALA A 190 5.71 -6.04 20.63
CA ALA A 190 4.26 -6.21 20.72
C ALA A 190 3.73 -5.48 21.97
N ILE A 191 2.76 -4.59 21.77
CA ILE A 191 2.17 -3.76 22.82
C ILE A 191 0.69 -4.12 22.97
N PRO A 192 0.31 -4.90 24.00
CA PRO A 192 -1.07 -5.24 24.25
C PRO A 192 -1.84 -4.03 24.81
N LEU A 193 -3.05 -3.83 24.31
CA LEU A 193 -3.96 -2.74 24.70
C LEU A 193 -5.36 -3.29 24.94
N GLY A 194 -5.91 -3.01 26.11
CA GLY A 194 -7.18 -3.58 26.58
C GLY A 194 -7.01 -4.91 27.32
N VAL A 195 -8.14 -5.48 27.74
CA VAL A 195 -8.23 -6.75 28.49
C VAL A 195 -9.29 -7.62 27.82
N ASP A 196 -8.98 -8.90 27.59
CA ASP A 196 -9.89 -9.87 26.94
C ASP A 196 -10.48 -9.36 25.60
N GLY A 197 -9.65 -8.66 24.82
CA GLY A 197 -10.05 -8.12 23.52
C GLY A 197 -11.01 -6.93 23.60
N ARG A 198 -11.13 -6.26 24.75
CA ARG A 198 -11.99 -5.08 24.95
C ARG A 198 -11.26 -3.95 25.67
N ILE A 199 -11.65 -2.71 25.36
CA ILE A 199 -11.22 -1.55 26.14
C ILE A 199 -12.17 -1.43 27.35
N PRO A 200 -11.67 -1.39 28.60
CA PRO A 200 -12.49 -1.18 29.79
C PRO A 200 -13.23 0.16 29.76
N GLU A 201 -14.34 0.33 30.49
CA GLU A 201 -15.15 1.56 30.49
C GLU A 201 -14.35 2.84 30.81
N GLN A 202 -13.33 2.73 31.66
CA GLN A 202 -12.44 3.83 32.02
C GLN A 202 -11.36 4.15 30.96
N GLY A 203 -11.36 3.44 29.83
CA GLY A 203 -10.28 3.47 28.83
C GLY A 203 -9.12 2.53 29.19
N ALA A 204 -8.15 2.42 28.28
CA ALA A 204 -6.90 1.71 28.51
C ALA A 204 -5.73 2.61 28.12
N ARG A 205 -4.64 2.57 28.89
CA ARG A 205 -3.44 3.36 28.61
C ARG A 205 -2.18 2.52 28.76
N VAL A 206 -1.32 2.56 27.77
CA VAL A 206 0.04 2.03 27.84
C VAL A 206 1.01 3.20 27.70
N SER A 207 1.79 3.46 28.75
CA SER A 207 2.77 4.55 28.80
C SER A 207 4.20 4.02 28.78
N GLY A 208 5.15 4.90 28.45
CA GLY A 208 6.58 4.59 28.49
C GLY A 208 7.04 3.74 27.30
N VAL A 209 6.33 3.80 26.17
CA VAL A 209 6.77 3.16 24.94
C VAL A 209 7.88 4.02 24.32
N ALA A 210 9.11 3.50 24.34
CA ALA A 210 10.24 4.16 23.69
C ALA A 210 10.23 3.82 22.19
N VAL A 211 10.31 4.85 21.35
CA VAL A 211 10.51 4.75 19.90
C VAL A 211 11.89 5.31 19.58
N THR A 212 12.67 4.60 18.78
CA THR A 212 13.98 5.04 18.31
C THR A 212 13.94 5.18 16.79
N LEU A 213 14.26 6.36 16.29
CA LEU A 213 14.44 6.68 14.87
C LEU A 213 15.93 6.93 14.63
N ALA A 214 16.60 6.04 13.92
CA ALA A 214 18.05 6.11 13.75
C ALA A 214 18.59 5.47 12.46
N LEU A 215 17.70 4.97 11.59
CA LEU A 215 18.09 4.27 10.38
C LEU A 215 17.78 5.13 9.14
N PRO A 216 18.78 5.73 8.48
CA PRO A 216 18.56 6.38 7.20
C PRO A 216 18.06 5.38 6.17
N LEU A 217 16.96 5.72 5.51
CA LEU A 217 16.38 4.87 4.49
C LEU A 217 17.17 5.01 3.18
N PRO A 218 17.68 3.89 2.64
CA PRO A 218 18.68 3.94 1.57
C PRO A 218 18.08 4.17 0.18
N PHE A 219 16.79 3.93 0.01
CA PHE A 219 16.12 3.91 -1.28
C PHE A 219 15.02 4.95 -1.35
N GLU A 220 14.73 5.37 -2.57
CA GLU A 220 13.49 6.08 -2.87
C GLU A 220 12.34 5.07 -3.00
N ARG A 221 11.09 5.53 -2.92
CA ARG A 221 9.93 4.70 -3.26
C ARG A 221 10.10 4.12 -4.68
N PRO A 222 9.65 2.88 -4.94
CA PRO A 222 9.79 2.25 -6.25
C PRO A 222 8.83 2.84 -7.29
N VAL A 223 8.89 4.15 -7.57
CA VAL A 223 8.00 4.79 -8.55
C VAL A 223 8.13 4.07 -9.89
N PHE A 224 7.01 3.62 -10.45
CA PHE A 224 7.00 2.86 -11.70
C PHE A 224 5.75 3.13 -12.54
N HIS A 225 5.81 2.68 -13.79
CA HIS A 225 4.64 2.47 -14.64
C HIS A 225 4.75 1.16 -15.41
N VAL A 226 3.62 0.65 -15.88
CA VAL A 226 3.59 -0.50 -16.80
C VAL A 226 3.98 -0.01 -18.18
N ALA A 227 5.21 -0.31 -18.61
CA ALA A 227 5.71 0.07 -19.93
C ALA A 227 5.17 -0.87 -21.02
N GLU A 228 5.07 -2.17 -20.70
CA GLU A 228 4.60 -3.18 -21.64
C GLU A 228 4.01 -4.37 -20.90
N ALA A 229 2.90 -4.92 -21.42
CA ALA A 229 2.40 -6.22 -21.01
C ALA A 229 2.86 -7.27 -22.05
N LEU A 230 3.70 -8.18 -21.60
CA LEU A 230 4.27 -9.29 -22.34
C LEU A 230 3.39 -10.52 -22.11
N ALA A 231 2.28 -10.59 -22.82
CA ALA A 231 1.28 -11.63 -22.62
C ALA A 231 1.43 -12.78 -23.64
N PRO A 232 1.08 -14.02 -23.27
CA PRO A 232 0.93 -15.10 -24.24
C PRO A 232 -0.19 -14.77 -25.23
N THR A 233 -0.10 -15.33 -26.44
CA THR A 233 -1.03 -15.08 -27.56
C THR A 233 -2.49 -15.12 -27.11
N GLY A 234 -3.27 -14.07 -27.41
CA GLY A 234 -4.71 -14.01 -27.10
C GLY A 234 -5.12 -12.98 -26.04
N ASN A 235 -4.18 -12.37 -25.32
CA ASN A 235 -4.46 -11.30 -24.37
C ASN A 235 -4.34 -9.92 -25.02
N THR A 236 -5.31 -9.03 -24.75
CA THR A 236 -5.28 -7.63 -25.16
C THR A 236 -4.64 -6.77 -24.07
N ALA A 237 -3.52 -6.12 -24.38
CA ALA A 237 -2.97 -5.07 -23.56
C ALA A 237 -3.52 -3.72 -24.05
N ASN A 238 -4.34 -3.05 -23.25
CA ASN A 238 -4.70 -1.66 -23.49
C ASN A 238 -3.77 -0.76 -22.67
N PRO A 239 -3.44 0.45 -23.15
CA PRO A 239 -2.74 1.44 -22.31
C PRO A 239 -3.56 1.66 -21.01
N GLY A 240 -3.00 1.29 -19.86
CA GLY A 240 -3.64 1.45 -18.54
C GLY A 240 -4.45 0.25 -18.02
N THR A 241 -4.57 -0.86 -18.77
CA THR A 241 -5.19 -2.09 -18.25
C THR A 241 -4.58 -3.33 -18.87
N VAL A 242 -4.19 -4.27 -18.02
CA VAL A 242 -3.71 -5.59 -18.42
C VAL A 242 -4.78 -6.61 -18.10
N GLU A 243 -5.22 -7.39 -19.09
CA GLU A 243 -6.30 -8.37 -18.89
C GLU A 243 -5.74 -9.78 -18.73
N MET A 244 -6.35 -10.53 -17.81
CA MET A 244 -6.10 -11.95 -17.57
C MET A 244 -7.43 -12.66 -17.40
N ALA A 245 -7.66 -13.76 -18.13
CA ALA A 245 -8.89 -14.53 -17.95
C ALA A 245 -8.94 -15.19 -16.56
N SER A 246 -10.14 -15.33 -15.97
CA SER A 246 -10.30 -15.95 -14.64
C SER A 246 -9.94 -17.43 -14.62
N ASP A 247 -9.96 -18.09 -15.77
CA ASP A 247 -9.57 -19.48 -16.01
C ASP A 247 -8.16 -19.60 -16.63
N PHE A 248 -7.28 -18.62 -16.41
CA PHE A 248 -5.95 -18.61 -17.04
C PHE A 248 -5.21 -19.94 -16.84
N GLN A 249 -4.81 -20.56 -17.95
CA GLN A 249 -4.01 -21.77 -17.97
C GLN A 249 -2.66 -21.50 -18.64
N PHE A 250 -1.58 -22.01 -18.05
CA PHE A 250 -0.27 -21.99 -18.70
C PHE A 250 -0.30 -22.82 -19.99
N ASN A 251 0.35 -22.32 -21.05
CA ASN A 251 0.61 -23.15 -22.22
C ASN A 251 1.58 -24.28 -21.85
N THR A 252 2.72 -23.90 -21.26
CA THR A 252 3.74 -24.82 -20.77
C THR A 252 4.25 -24.35 -19.40
N PHE A 253 4.39 -25.26 -18.45
CA PHE A 253 5.03 -25.06 -17.16
C PHE A 253 5.95 -26.25 -16.88
N SER A 254 7.24 -26.08 -17.18
CA SER A 254 8.24 -27.14 -17.09
C SER A 254 9.62 -26.59 -16.71
N PRO A 255 10.23 -27.07 -15.61
CA PRO A 255 11.61 -26.74 -15.26
C PRO A 255 12.62 -27.15 -16.35
N ALA A 256 12.27 -28.11 -17.21
CA ALA A 256 13.11 -28.53 -18.34
C ALA A 256 13.05 -27.55 -19.52
N ALA A 257 12.06 -26.64 -19.54
CA ALA A 257 11.87 -25.62 -20.56
C ALA A 257 11.58 -24.26 -19.91
N PRO A 258 12.57 -23.63 -19.23
CA PRO A 258 12.36 -22.39 -18.48
C PRO A 258 11.95 -21.22 -19.38
N ALA A 259 12.43 -21.15 -20.63
CA ALA A 259 12.03 -20.11 -21.57
C ALA A 259 10.55 -20.23 -21.99
N ASP A 260 10.06 -21.46 -22.22
CA ASP A 260 8.65 -21.71 -22.56
C ASP A 260 7.74 -21.48 -21.36
N THR A 261 8.23 -21.83 -20.17
CA THR A 261 7.56 -21.53 -18.89
C THR A 261 7.44 -20.03 -18.69
N GLU A 262 8.53 -19.29 -18.85
CA GLU A 262 8.54 -17.83 -18.77
C GLU A 262 7.58 -17.20 -19.79
N ALA A 263 7.60 -17.67 -21.04
CA ALA A 263 6.71 -17.18 -22.10
C ALA A 263 5.23 -17.49 -21.86
N SER A 264 4.93 -18.49 -21.03
CA SER A 264 3.56 -18.87 -20.67
C SER A 264 2.96 -17.97 -19.58
N PHE A 265 3.77 -17.20 -18.84
CA PHE A 265 3.26 -16.21 -17.90
C PHE A 265 2.73 -14.98 -18.61
N LEU A 266 1.65 -14.40 -18.08
CA LEU A 266 1.40 -12.97 -18.25
C LEU A 266 2.50 -12.20 -17.53
N ARG A 267 3.36 -11.50 -18.28
CA ARG A 267 4.47 -10.72 -17.71
C ARG A 267 4.22 -9.22 -17.90
N LEU A 268 4.65 -8.43 -16.92
CA LEU A 268 4.63 -6.98 -16.95
C LEU A 268 6.07 -6.48 -16.97
N ARG A 269 6.45 -5.72 -18.01
CA ARG A 269 7.67 -4.91 -18.00
C ARG A 269 7.32 -3.57 -17.36
N LEU A 270 7.85 -3.34 -16.18
CA LEU A 270 7.70 -2.12 -15.41
C LEU A 270 8.92 -1.24 -15.64
N ALA A 271 8.73 0.02 -16.01
CA ALA A 271 9.82 0.97 -16.10
C ALA A 271 9.80 1.90 -14.89
N ALA A 272 10.98 2.24 -14.38
CA ALA A 272 11.11 3.17 -13.26
C ALA A 272 10.65 4.58 -13.65
N GLY A 273 9.97 5.26 -12.74
CA GLY A 273 9.40 6.59 -12.93
C GLY A 273 8.15 6.59 -13.81
N VAL A 274 7.98 7.66 -14.59
CA VAL A 274 6.85 7.90 -15.50
C VAL A 274 7.32 8.10 -16.95
N PRO A 275 6.45 7.94 -17.96
CA PRO A 275 6.74 8.26 -19.35
C PRO A 275 7.25 9.69 -19.52
N ALA A 276 8.09 9.90 -20.54
CA ALA A 276 8.79 11.17 -20.75
C ALA A 276 7.85 12.39 -20.86
N ASP A 277 6.65 12.21 -21.41
CA ASP A 277 5.65 13.28 -21.58
C ASP A 277 4.87 13.60 -20.29
N GLU A 278 5.01 12.78 -19.23
CA GLU A 278 4.38 12.99 -17.92
C GLU A 278 5.36 13.51 -16.86
N ARG A 279 6.69 13.47 -17.13
CA ARG A 279 7.73 13.78 -16.13
C ARG A 279 7.62 15.17 -15.51
N ASP A 280 7.38 16.19 -16.32
CA ASP A 280 7.29 17.57 -15.85
C ASP A 280 6.09 17.79 -14.93
N ASP A 281 4.97 17.12 -15.23
CA ASP A 281 3.76 17.19 -14.40
C ASP A 281 3.92 16.36 -13.12
N ALA A 282 4.55 15.19 -13.22
CA ALA A 282 4.85 14.31 -12.09
C ALA A 282 5.83 14.94 -11.08
N ALA A 283 6.84 15.67 -11.55
CA ALA A 283 7.85 16.28 -10.68
C ALA A 283 7.37 17.55 -9.95
N ARG A 284 6.20 18.09 -10.30
CA ARG A 284 5.65 19.32 -9.71
C ARG A 284 4.53 19.02 -8.72
N SER A 285 4.10 20.07 -8.02
CA SER A 285 2.91 20.03 -7.17
C SER A 285 1.69 19.55 -7.96
N PRO A 286 0.86 18.64 -7.41
CA PRO A 286 0.89 18.15 -6.03
C PRO A 286 1.68 16.84 -5.82
N PHE A 287 2.34 16.30 -6.84
CA PHE A 287 2.86 14.92 -6.81
C PHE A 287 4.31 14.81 -6.34
N PHE A 288 5.18 15.73 -6.78
CA PHE A 288 6.59 15.80 -6.39
C PHE A 288 7.36 14.48 -6.60
N PHE A 289 7.06 13.75 -7.68
CA PHE A 289 7.76 12.49 -7.96
C PHE A 289 9.25 12.74 -8.23
N PRO A 290 10.13 11.82 -7.81
CA PRO A 290 11.59 11.87 -8.01
C PRO A 290 11.96 11.46 -9.46
N VAL A 291 11.43 12.17 -10.46
CA VAL A 291 11.55 11.84 -11.90
C VAL A 291 12.00 13.02 -12.78
N GLY A 292 12.19 14.20 -12.18
CA GLY A 292 12.57 15.47 -12.85
C GLY A 292 14.05 15.85 -12.69
N GLU A 293 14.44 17.00 -13.25
CA GLU A 293 15.74 17.67 -13.01
C GLU A 293 17.02 16.82 -13.17
N GLY A 294 17.01 15.84 -14.08
CA GLY A 294 18.17 14.97 -14.31
C GLY A 294 18.25 13.77 -13.38
N ILE A 295 17.25 13.56 -12.51
CA ILE A 295 17.09 12.33 -11.75
C ILE A 295 16.79 11.18 -12.71
N THR A 296 17.50 10.07 -12.54
CA THR A 296 17.23 8.82 -13.26
C THR A 296 16.57 7.85 -12.29
N PRO A 297 15.24 7.64 -12.40
CA PRO A 297 14.54 6.68 -11.55
C PRO A 297 15.08 5.28 -11.76
N THR A 298 15.15 4.49 -10.69
CA THR A 298 15.65 3.12 -10.72
C THR A 298 14.84 2.23 -9.80
N LEU A 299 14.80 0.94 -10.09
CA LEU A 299 14.26 -0.10 -9.23
C LEU A 299 15.41 -0.91 -8.63
N PHE A 300 15.35 -1.16 -7.33
CA PHE A 300 16.33 -1.94 -6.60
C PHE A 300 15.93 -3.41 -6.48
N TYR A 301 16.85 -4.30 -6.80
CA TYR A 301 16.75 -5.76 -6.72
C TYR A 301 17.61 -6.30 -5.58
N ALA A 302 17.02 -7.14 -4.75
CA ALA A 302 17.73 -7.88 -3.71
C ALA A 302 16.98 -9.16 -3.36
N ARG A 303 17.72 -10.16 -2.87
CA ARG A 303 17.11 -11.36 -2.29
C ARG A 303 16.38 -11.00 -1.00
N GLN A 304 15.32 -11.74 -0.69
CA GLN A 304 14.51 -11.55 0.51
C GLN A 304 14.76 -12.69 1.50
N ASP A 305 14.90 -12.35 2.77
CA ASP A 305 14.84 -13.30 3.88
C ASP A 305 13.36 -13.60 4.15
N VAL A 306 12.81 -14.59 3.46
CA VAL A 306 11.37 -14.93 3.53
C VAL A 306 11.05 -15.88 4.67
N ASN A 307 12.03 -16.65 5.14
CA ASN A 307 11.85 -17.52 6.30
C ASN A 307 12.02 -16.74 7.63
N GLY A 308 12.61 -15.54 7.55
CA GLY A 308 12.74 -14.59 8.63
C GLY A 308 13.90 -14.84 9.59
N ASP A 309 14.83 -15.74 9.25
CA ASP A 309 15.95 -16.17 10.10
C ASP A 309 17.13 -15.19 10.14
N GLY A 310 17.08 -14.14 9.31
CA GLY A 310 18.09 -13.08 9.21
C GLY A 310 19.29 -13.43 8.33
N VAL A 311 19.26 -14.56 7.62
CA VAL A 311 20.32 -15.03 6.73
C VAL A 311 19.74 -15.36 5.36
N ILE A 312 20.32 -14.78 4.31
CA ILE A 312 19.92 -15.10 2.94
C ILE A 312 20.52 -16.46 2.52
N THR A 313 19.68 -17.49 2.42
CA THR A 313 20.05 -18.90 2.14
C THR A 313 19.28 -19.47 0.94
N PRO A 314 19.55 -20.69 0.43
CA PRO A 314 18.68 -21.35 -0.54
C PRO A 314 17.23 -21.52 -0.10
N ASP A 315 16.96 -21.56 1.20
CA ASP A 315 15.62 -21.72 1.75
C ASP A 315 14.76 -20.45 1.56
N ASP A 316 15.37 -19.36 1.07
CA ASP A 316 14.71 -18.11 0.73
C ASP A 316 14.22 -18.08 -0.72
N HIS A 317 13.15 -18.83 -0.94
CA HIS A 317 12.53 -19.02 -2.24
C HIS A 317 11.02 -18.74 -2.20
N ILE A 318 10.38 -18.66 -3.37
CA ILE A 318 8.93 -18.49 -3.43
C ILE A 318 8.21 -19.78 -2.96
N PRO A 319 6.99 -19.68 -2.40
CA PRO A 319 6.33 -20.84 -1.75
C PRO A 319 6.06 -22.06 -2.65
N ASP A 320 6.01 -21.88 -3.97
CA ASP A 320 5.69 -22.91 -4.97
C ASP A 320 6.92 -23.44 -5.73
N SER A 321 8.13 -22.96 -5.41
CA SER A 321 9.35 -23.46 -6.03
C SER A 321 10.58 -23.26 -5.14
N ASP A 322 11.28 -24.36 -4.84
CA ASP A 322 12.57 -24.34 -4.14
C ASP A 322 13.73 -23.84 -5.02
N LEU A 323 13.48 -23.56 -6.30
CA LEU A 323 14.49 -23.13 -7.27
C LEU A 323 14.49 -21.62 -7.52
N ILE A 324 13.35 -20.96 -7.29
CA ILE A 324 13.19 -19.54 -7.63
C ILE A 324 13.36 -18.73 -6.35
N PRO A 325 14.48 -18.01 -6.18
CA PRO A 325 14.69 -17.19 -5.00
C PRO A 325 13.64 -16.08 -4.92
N SER A 326 13.25 -15.71 -3.71
CA SER A 326 12.38 -14.55 -3.50
C SER A 326 13.18 -13.26 -3.69
N LEU A 327 12.73 -12.39 -4.59
CA LEU A 327 13.37 -11.11 -4.92
C LEU A 327 12.47 -9.92 -4.57
N THR A 328 13.09 -8.81 -4.19
CA THR A 328 12.48 -7.49 -4.13
C THR A 328 12.72 -6.73 -5.44
N PRO A 329 11.83 -5.80 -5.87
CA PRO A 329 10.55 -5.45 -5.23
C PRO A 329 9.61 -6.65 -5.19
N ILE A 330 8.92 -6.85 -4.06
CA ILE A 330 7.84 -7.82 -3.98
C ILE A 330 6.65 -7.22 -4.75
N SER A 331 6.10 -7.97 -5.69
CA SER A 331 4.95 -7.56 -6.49
C SER A 331 3.68 -8.20 -5.98
N VAL A 332 2.72 -7.37 -5.57
CA VAL A 332 1.44 -7.79 -4.98
C VAL A 332 0.30 -7.13 -5.73
N PHE A 333 -0.68 -7.94 -6.15
CA PHE A 333 -1.88 -7.48 -6.84
C PHE A 333 -3.06 -7.60 -5.87
N SER A 334 -3.60 -6.48 -5.41
CA SER A 334 -4.74 -6.48 -4.46
C SER A 334 -6.02 -6.11 -5.18
N LYS A 335 -7.08 -6.92 -5.01
CA LYS A 335 -8.38 -6.62 -5.61
C LYS A 335 -8.91 -5.28 -5.11
N LEU A 336 -9.41 -4.47 -6.02
CA LEU A 336 -10.12 -3.22 -5.76
C LEU A 336 -11.61 -3.50 -5.56
N VAL A 337 -12.30 -2.60 -4.87
CA VAL A 337 -13.76 -2.66 -4.78
C VAL A 337 -14.37 -2.59 -6.19
N ASP A 338 -15.39 -3.41 -6.44
CA ASP A 338 -16.04 -3.48 -7.74
C ASP A 338 -16.65 -2.11 -8.12
N GLY A 339 -16.49 -1.70 -9.38
CA GLY A 339 -16.93 -0.39 -9.87
C GLY A 339 -15.95 0.26 -10.84
N PRO A 340 -16.05 1.59 -11.05
CA PRO A 340 -15.00 2.32 -11.76
C PRO A 340 -13.67 2.15 -11.03
N VAL A 341 -12.55 2.34 -11.72
CA VAL A 341 -11.21 2.24 -11.10
C VAL A 341 -11.14 3.24 -9.94
N THR A 342 -11.07 2.71 -8.71
CA THR A 342 -10.92 3.47 -7.47
C THR A 342 -9.55 3.20 -6.84
N LEU A 343 -9.21 3.96 -5.81
CA LEU A 343 -8.05 3.69 -4.96
C LEU A 343 -8.37 2.71 -3.82
N THR A 344 -9.64 2.31 -3.70
CA THR A 344 -10.14 1.54 -2.56
C THR A 344 -9.92 0.05 -2.78
N LYS A 345 -9.03 -0.51 -1.97
CA LYS A 345 -8.77 -1.95 -1.92
C LYS A 345 -9.92 -2.68 -1.24
N GLN A 346 -10.25 -3.88 -1.73
CA GLN A 346 -11.17 -4.79 -1.06
C GLN A 346 -10.47 -5.39 0.18
N THR A 347 -10.96 -5.07 1.37
CA THR A 347 -10.31 -5.43 2.65
C THR A 347 -10.92 -6.65 3.34
N SER A 348 -12.15 -7.03 2.98
CA SER A 348 -12.82 -8.23 3.50
C SER A 348 -13.79 -8.81 2.47
N PRO A 349 -13.51 -10.02 1.92
CA PRO A 349 -12.22 -10.71 2.02
C PRO A 349 -11.14 -9.89 1.30
N ALA A 350 -9.90 -9.96 1.78
CA ALA A 350 -8.76 -9.54 0.99
C ALA A 350 -8.50 -10.61 -0.08
N VAL A 351 -8.40 -10.17 -1.33
CA VAL A 351 -8.08 -11.03 -2.48
C VAL A 351 -6.79 -10.53 -3.10
N ILE A 352 -5.78 -11.41 -3.12
CA ILE A 352 -4.40 -11.04 -3.44
C ILE A 352 -3.82 -12.03 -4.44
N LEU A 353 -3.23 -11.54 -5.54
CA LEU A 353 -2.33 -12.34 -6.38
C LEU A 353 -0.89 -11.87 -6.12
N GLN A 354 0.06 -12.76 -6.34
CA GLN A 354 1.48 -12.45 -6.20
C GLN A 354 2.14 -12.49 -7.58
N GLY A 355 3.05 -11.56 -7.85
CA GLY A 355 3.96 -11.65 -8.98
C GLY A 355 5.30 -12.29 -8.59
N ILE A 356 5.96 -12.89 -9.57
CA ILE A 356 7.36 -13.32 -9.47
C ILE A 356 8.20 -12.21 -10.09
N THR A 357 9.06 -11.60 -9.29
CA THR A 357 10.01 -10.61 -9.77
C THR A 357 11.19 -11.34 -10.41
N LEU A 358 11.33 -11.20 -11.72
CA LEU A 358 12.40 -11.83 -12.51
C LEU A 358 13.60 -10.91 -12.61
N TYR A 359 14.79 -11.45 -12.36
CA TYR A 359 16.05 -10.81 -12.68
C TYR A 359 16.44 -11.19 -14.12
N LYS A 360 16.17 -10.29 -15.07
CA LYS A 360 16.40 -10.45 -16.53
C LYS A 360 15.53 -11.53 -17.19
N THR A 361 15.71 -12.79 -16.80
CA THR A 361 14.96 -13.96 -17.29
C THR A 361 14.68 -14.93 -16.13
N LEU A 362 13.79 -15.89 -16.33
CA LEU A 362 13.55 -16.95 -15.34
C LEU A 362 14.83 -17.78 -15.09
N THR A 363 15.59 -18.07 -16.15
CA THR A 363 16.86 -18.80 -16.05
C THR A 363 17.89 -18.01 -15.23
N ASP A 364 18.03 -16.71 -15.52
CA ASP A 364 18.95 -15.83 -14.78
C ASP A 364 18.50 -15.68 -13.31
N THR A 365 17.20 -15.69 -13.04
CA THR A 365 16.64 -15.63 -11.69
C THR A 365 16.98 -16.88 -10.89
N VAL A 366 16.77 -18.07 -11.47
CA VAL A 366 17.13 -19.36 -10.85
C VAL A 366 18.65 -19.47 -10.62
N ALA A 367 19.46 -18.84 -11.46
CA ALA A 367 20.92 -18.85 -11.32
C ALA A 367 21.46 -18.06 -10.11
N LEU A 368 20.62 -17.30 -9.39
CA LEU A 368 21.01 -16.52 -8.21
C LEU A 368 21.20 -17.36 -6.91
N THR A 369 21.50 -18.66 -7.00
CA THR A 369 21.56 -19.55 -5.83
C THR A 369 22.77 -19.32 -4.90
N SER A 370 22.50 -19.15 -3.60
CA SER A 370 23.36 -19.18 -2.38
C SER A 370 24.65 -18.38 -2.25
N ALA A 371 25.37 -18.03 -3.31
CA ALA A 371 26.68 -17.36 -3.21
C ALA A 371 26.82 -16.09 -4.07
N THR A 372 25.81 -15.82 -4.89
CA THR A 372 25.86 -14.71 -5.85
C THR A 372 24.85 -13.66 -5.41
N GLU A 373 25.34 -12.53 -4.92
CA GLU A 373 24.51 -11.34 -4.77
C GLU A 373 24.01 -10.88 -6.15
N VAL A 374 22.94 -10.09 -6.16
CA VAL A 374 22.50 -9.42 -7.38
C VAL A 374 23.63 -8.49 -7.81
N THR A 375 24.31 -8.85 -8.90
CA THR A 375 25.55 -8.18 -9.36
C THR A 375 25.33 -6.76 -9.85
N ASP A 376 24.10 -6.47 -10.28
CA ASP A 376 23.65 -5.14 -10.67
C ASP A 376 22.25 -4.91 -10.09
N PRO A 377 22.15 -4.51 -8.81
CA PRO A 377 20.87 -4.45 -8.12
C PRO A 377 20.04 -3.25 -8.55
N VAL A 378 20.62 -2.25 -9.21
CA VAL A 378 19.93 -1.02 -9.60
C VAL A 378 19.57 -1.11 -11.09
N GLN A 379 18.29 -1.31 -11.38
CA GLN A 379 17.80 -1.53 -12.75
C GLN A 379 16.85 -0.41 -13.19
N PRO A 380 16.84 -0.01 -14.47
CA PRO A 380 15.85 0.95 -14.99
C PRO A 380 14.46 0.34 -15.17
N GLU A 381 14.38 -1.00 -15.17
CA GLU A 381 13.16 -1.75 -15.40
C GLU A 381 13.09 -2.99 -14.50
N ALA A 382 11.87 -3.50 -14.31
CA ALA A 382 11.62 -4.78 -13.67
C ALA A 382 10.64 -5.63 -14.49
N ILE A 383 10.83 -6.95 -14.49
CA ILE A 383 9.92 -7.89 -15.13
C ILE A 383 9.17 -8.66 -14.04
N ILE A 384 7.85 -8.53 -14.04
CA ILE A 384 6.96 -9.20 -13.08
C ILE A 384 6.14 -10.25 -13.82
N ALA A 385 6.33 -11.53 -13.51
CA ALA A 385 5.47 -12.60 -14.00
C ALA A 385 4.27 -12.78 -13.05
N VAL A 386 3.06 -12.50 -13.52
CA VAL A 386 1.83 -12.60 -12.70
C VAL A 386 1.51 -14.08 -12.47
N ARG A 387 1.43 -14.51 -11.20
CA ARG A 387 1.00 -15.88 -10.88
C ARG A 387 -0.52 -15.95 -11.00
N PRO A 388 -1.08 -16.90 -11.78
CA PRO A 388 -2.52 -17.11 -11.88
C PRO A 388 -3.03 -17.85 -10.63
N ALA A 389 -2.84 -17.27 -9.45
CA ALA A 389 -3.30 -17.82 -8.19
C ALA A 389 -3.72 -16.68 -7.25
N ALA A 390 -4.93 -16.75 -6.71
CA ALA A 390 -5.49 -15.74 -5.83
C ALA A 390 -5.66 -16.28 -4.41
N LEU A 391 -5.04 -15.62 -3.45
CA LEU A 391 -5.24 -15.86 -2.02
C LEU A 391 -6.42 -15.04 -1.52
N CYS A 392 -7.47 -15.71 -1.05
CA CYS A 392 -8.66 -15.12 -0.44
C CYS A 392 -8.67 -15.40 1.06
N LEU A 393 -8.76 -14.36 1.89
CA LEU A 393 -8.82 -14.50 3.35
C LEU A 393 -9.49 -13.28 4.00
N HIS A 394 -9.87 -13.41 5.27
CA HIS A 394 -10.32 -12.28 6.09
C HIS A 394 -9.18 -11.82 7.01
N PRO A 395 -8.48 -10.71 6.70
CA PRO A 395 -7.28 -10.31 7.45
C PRO A 395 -7.52 -10.17 8.95
N ALA A 396 -8.63 -9.54 9.32
CA ALA A 396 -9.04 -9.26 10.69
C ALA A 396 -9.59 -10.48 11.47
N ASN A 397 -9.88 -11.60 10.80
CA ASN A 397 -10.40 -12.81 11.46
C ASN A 397 -9.65 -14.07 11.01
N PRO A 398 -8.46 -14.34 11.58
CA PRO A 398 -7.64 -15.51 11.23
C PRO A 398 -8.35 -16.85 11.41
N ALA A 399 -9.37 -16.92 12.27
CA ALA A 399 -10.13 -18.15 12.53
C ALA A 399 -10.97 -18.62 11.33
N LEU A 400 -11.27 -17.72 10.38
CA LEU A 400 -11.94 -18.07 9.12
C LEU A 400 -10.99 -18.72 8.09
N GLY A 401 -9.69 -18.76 8.39
CA GLY A 401 -8.69 -19.30 7.48
C GLY A 401 -8.55 -18.50 6.18
N GLY A 402 -8.17 -19.19 5.12
CA GLY A 402 -8.08 -18.67 3.76
C GLY A 402 -8.00 -19.78 2.71
N VAL A 403 -8.16 -19.39 1.45
CA VAL A 403 -8.07 -20.29 0.30
C VAL A 403 -7.14 -19.69 -0.74
N LEU A 404 -6.13 -20.44 -1.19
CA LEU A 404 -5.41 -20.18 -2.42
C LEU A 404 -6.17 -20.84 -3.58
N VAL A 405 -6.72 -20.01 -4.44
CA VAL A 405 -7.46 -20.42 -5.64
C VAL A 405 -6.50 -20.47 -6.81
N VAL A 406 -6.43 -21.61 -7.49
CA VAL A 406 -5.62 -21.81 -8.71
C VAL A 406 -6.55 -22.30 -9.83
N PRO A 407 -6.60 -21.67 -11.02
CA PRO A 407 -7.48 -22.09 -12.11
C PRO A 407 -7.27 -23.53 -12.56
N HIS A 408 -6.00 -23.93 -12.68
CA HIS A 408 -5.60 -25.26 -13.14
C HIS A 408 -4.39 -25.76 -12.33
N PHE A 409 -4.45 -27.02 -11.89
CA PHE A 409 -3.28 -27.68 -11.30
C PHE A 409 -2.28 -28.20 -12.33
N ASP A 410 -2.67 -28.25 -13.60
CA ASP A 410 -1.86 -28.66 -14.73
C ASP A 410 -1.88 -27.61 -15.84
N ASP A 411 -0.78 -27.48 -16.59
CA ASP A 411 -0.74 -26.68 -17.80
C ASP A 411 -1.52 -27.34 -18.95
N SER A 412 -1.58 -26.69 -20.12
CA SER A 412 -2.28 -27.22 -21.30
C SER A 412 -1.66 -28.49 -21.89
N MET A 413 -0.41 -28.81 -21.51
CA MET A 413 0.35 -29.97 -21.95
C MET A 413 0.29 -31.14 -20.94
N GLY A 414 -0.37 -30.95 -19.80
CA GLY A 414 -0.46 -31.94 -18.72
C GLY A 414 0.75 -31.97 -17.80
N ASN A 415 1.60 -30.95 -17.80
CA ASN A 415 2.63 -30.78 -16.78
C ASN A 415 2.00 -30.21 -15.51
N VAL A 416 2.39 -30.77 -14.38
CA VAL A 416 1.88 -30.36 -13.07
C VAL A 416 2.44 -28.98 -12.70
N VAL A 417 1.55 -28.03 -12.43
CA VAL A 417 1.86 -26.68 -11.94
C VAL A 417 2.04 -26.71 -10.42
N ILE A 418 1.14 -27.38 -9.70
CA ILE A 418 1.20 -27.50 -8.23
C ILE A 418 1.54 -28.96 -7.85
N GLY A 419 2.84 -29.25 -7.71
CA GLY A 419 3.34 -30.60 -7.49
C GLY A 419 3.03 -31.21 -6.12
N ASN A 420 2.85 -30.38 -5.09
CA ASN A 420 2.57 -30.81 -3.73
C ASN A 420 1.66 -29.80 -3.01
N THR A 421 0.35 -30.01 -3.09
CA THR A 421 -0.64 -29.13 -2.46
C THR A 421 -0.49 -29.07 -0.94
N ALA A 422 -0.23 -30.19 -0.27
CA ALA A 422 -0.11 -30.24 1.19
C ALA A 422 1.10 -29.43 1.71
N ALA A 423 2.24 -29.51 1.04
CA ALA A 423 3.41 -28.70 1.41
C ALA A 423 3.16 -27.19 1.18
N LEU A 424 2.47 -26.84 0.09
CA LEU A 424 2.08 -25.47 -0.20
C LEU A 424 1.08 -24.93 0.84
N GLU A 425 0.08 -25.72 1.22
CA GLU A 425 -0.87 -25.39 2.31
C GLU A 425 -0.14 -25.16 3.64
N GLU A 426 0.80 -26.04 4.00
CA GLU A 426 1.58 -25.90 5.23
C GLU A 426 2.44 -24.62 5.20
N SER A 427 3.14 -24.38 4.10
CA SER A 427 3.99 -23.21 3.91
C SER A 427 3.20 -21.90 4.01
N LEU A 428 2.10 -21.79 3.27
CA LEU A 428 1.23 -20.61 3.32
C LEU A 428 0.55 -20.46 4.68
N SER A 429 0.14 -21.57 5.31
CA SER A 429 -0.48 -21.51 6.64
C SER A 429 0.48 -20.97 7.68
N ARG A 430 1.76 -21.37 7.60
CA ARG A 430 2.83 -20.86 8.44
C ARG A 430 3.10 -19.39 8.17
N GLN A 431 3.20 -19.00 6.90
CA GLN A 431 3.46 -17.62 6.48
C GLN A 431 2.37 -16.64 6.94
N PHE A 432 1.09 -17.01 6.80
CA PHE A 432 -0.04 -16.13 7.14
C PHE A 432 -0.60 -16.34 8.55
N GLY A 433 -0.02 -17.25 9.34
CA GLY A 433 -0.42 -17.55 10.71
C GLY A 433 -1.87 -18.02 10.83
N ARG A 434 -2.40 -18.70 9.81
CA ARG A 434 -3.80 -19.15 9.72
C ARG A 434 -3.91 -20.34 8.78
N THR A 435 -4.95 -21.15 8.89
CA THR A 435 -5.15 -22.28 7.97
C THR A 435 -5.43 -21.78 6.55
N ILE A 436 -4.57 -22.13 5.60
CA ILE A 436 -4.75 -21.90 4.17
C ILE A 436 -4.95 -23.25 3.48
N THR A 437 -5.99 -23.34 2.67
CA THR A 437 -6.24 -24.51 1.80
C THR A 437 -6.01 -24.15 0.33
N VAL A 438 -5.63 -25.12 -0.50
CA VAL A 438 -5.43 -24.91 -1.94
C VAL A 438 -6.60 -25.54 -2.69
N GLN A 439 -7.27 -24.78 -3.55
CA GLN A 439 -8.43 -25.24 -4.30
C GLN A 439 -8.31 -24.87 -5.78
N GLN A 440 -8.77 -25.80 -6.63
CA GLN A 440 -8.94 -25.49 -8.04
C GLN A 440 -10.23 -24.68 -8.24
N GLY A 441 -10.13 -23.54 -8.91
CA GLY A 441 -11.26 -22.64 -9.14
C GLY A 441 -10.89 -21.42 -9.96
N CYS A 442 -11.87 -20.75 -10.55
CA CYS A 442 -11.62 -19.52 -11.29
C CYS A 442 -11.24 -18.36 -10.38
N LEU A 443 -10.30 -17.53 -10.84
CA LEU A 443 -9.85 -16.34 -10.13
C LEU A 443 -11.01 -15.36 -9.95
N PRO A 444 -11.08 -14.63 -8.82
CA PRO A 444 -12.10 -13.61 -8.63
C PRO A 444 -11.94 -12.49 -9.68
N GLU A 445 -12.98 -12.29 -10.49
CA GLU A 445 -13.01 -11.23 -11.49
C GLU A 445 -12.97 -9.83 -10.84
N GLY A 446 -12.39 -8.85 -11.54
CA GLY A 446 -12.32 -7.47 -11.07
C GLY A 446 -11.02 -6.76 -11.40
N ASN A 447 -10.90 -5.51 -10.93
CA ASN A 447 -9.67 -4.73 -11.05
C ASN A 447 -8.75 -5.00 -9.86
N TYR A 448 -7.45 -5.02 -10.09
CA TYR A 448 -6.41 -5.27 -9.12
C TYR A 448 -5.36 -4.16 -9.20
N ALA A 449 -5.07 -3.57 -8.05
CA ALA A 449 -3.97 -2.64 -7.89
C ALA A 449 -2.64 -3.38 -7.87
N ILE A 450 -1.64 -2.89 -8.59
CA ILE A 450 -0.27 -3.39 -8.62
C ILE A 450 0.52 -2.65 -7.54
N ASN A 451 1.16 -3.38 -6.63
CA ASN A 451 1.96 -2.81 -5.56
C ASN A 451 3.38 -3.39 -5.66
N LEU A 452 4.39 -2.53 -5.76
CA LEU A 452 5.79 -2.90 -5.57
C LEU A 452 6.22 -2.52 -4.17
N VAL A 453 6.81 -3.45 -3.42
CA VAL A 453 7.20 -3.27 -2.02
C VAL A 453 8.66 -3.65 -1.82
N TYR A 454 9.45 -2.75 -1.26
CA TYR A 454 10.80 -3.05 -0.80
C TYR A 454 10.82 -3.65 0.60
N GLY A 455 11.89 -4.39 0.93
CA GLY A 455 12.08 -4.95 2.27
C GLY A 455 12.16 -3.90 3.38
N THR A 456 12.43 -2.63 3.02
CA THR A 456 12.37 -1.47 3.92
C THR A 456 10.94 -0.99 4.22
N GLY A 457 9.93 -1.55 3.56
CA GLY A 457 8.52 -1.15 3.67
C GLY A 457 8.12 -0.03 2.71
N GLN A 458 9.08 0.57 2.00
CA GLN A 458 8.80 1.57 0.97
C GLN A 458 8.09 0.91 -0.20
N ALA A 459 6.99 1.49 -0.64
CA ALA A 459 6.13 0.89 -1.64
C ALA A 459 5.60 1.91 -2.64
N TRP A 460 5.18 1.41 -3.79
CA TRP A 460 4.47 2.18 -4.81
C TRP A 460 3.28 1.38 -5.30
N SER A 461 2.13 2.05 -5.45
CA SER A 461 0.89 1.41 -5.89
C SER A 461 0.38 2.04 -7.17
N LEU A 462 -0.16 1.22 -8.08
CA LEU A 462 -0.97 1.63 -9.22
C LEU A 462 -2.33 0.95 -9.12
N PRO A 463 -3.46 1.64 -9.30
CA PRO A 463 -3.54 3.08 -9.51
C PRO A 463 -3.20 3.85 -8.23
N ASN A 464 -2.88 5.13 -8.38
CA ASN A 464 -2.70 6.07 -7.26
C ASN A 464 -3.33 7.45 -7.55
N GLU A 465 -3.20 8.40 -6.63
CA GLU A 465 -3.81 9.72 -6.72
C GLU A 465 -3.36 10.52 -7.96
N ALA A 466 -2.17 10.24 -8.51
CA ALA A 466 -1.76 10.87 -9.76
C ALA A 466 -2.52 10.35 -10.97
N GLY A 467 -2.93 9.08 -10.94
CA GLY A 467 -3.67 8.41 -12.02
C GLY A 467 -5.18 8.31 -11.84
N VAL A 468 -5.74 8.71 -10.70
CA VAL A 468 -7.18 8.66 -10.39
C VAL A 468 -7.62 9.97 -9.76
N CYS A 469 -8.82 10.43 -10.11
CA CYS A 469 -9.41 11.62 -9.51
C CYS A 469 -9.99 11.27 -8.15
N ALA A 470 -9.77 12.13 -7.16
CA ALA A 470 -10.44 12.02 -5.87
C ALA A 470 -11.95 12.17 -6.06
N ALA A 471 -12.75 11.67 -5.11
CA ALA A 471 -14.21 11.65 -5.20
C ALA A 471 -14.83 13.05 -5.43
N LEU A 472 -14.17 14.11 -4.95
CA LEU A 472 -14.61 15.50 -5.08
C LEU A 472 -14.00 16.25 -6.28
N GLU A 473 -13.11 15.62 -7.04
CA GLU A 473 -12.50 16.23 -8.22
C GLU A 473 -13.34 15.95 -9.46
N GLU A 474 -13.71 17.00 -10.20
CA GLU A 474 -14.33 16.85 -11.51
C GLU A 474 -13.33 16.18 -12.48
N SER A 475 -13.76 15.10 -13.14
CA SER A 475 -12.95 14.41 -14.15
C SER A 475 -13.42 14.78 -15.56
N ASN A 476 -12.47 15.14 -16.43
CA ASN A 476 -12.71 15.33 -17.87
C ASN A 476 -11.93 14.32 -18.73
N GLY A 477 -11.54 13.19 -18.13
CA GLY A 477 -10.72 12.15 -18.75
C GLY A 477 -9.23 12.33 -18.50
N ASN A 478 -8.66 13.47 -18.93
CA ASN A 478 -7.21 13.75 -18.85
C ASN A 478 -6.82 14.68 -17.70
N GLN A 479 -7.80 15.22 -16.97
CA GLN A 479 -7.58 16.07 -15.79
C GLN A 479 -8.48 15.62 -14.65
N CYS A 480 -8.02 15.92 -13.45
CA CYS A 480 -8.77 15.85 -12.20
C CYS A 480 -8.77 17.26 -11.61
N GLY A 481 -9.89 17.96 -11.64
CA GLY A 481 -9.95 19.39 -11.34
C GLY A 481 -8.96 20.19 -12.20
N THR A 482 -7.97 20.82 -11.56
CA THR A 482 -6.96 21.65 -12.25
C THR A 482 -5.67 20.92 -12.60
N ARG A 483 -5.45 19.70 -12.08
CA ARG A 483 -4.21 18.93 -12.32
C ARG A 483 -4.39 17.97 -13.50
N ARG A 484 -3.29 17.71 -14.22
CA ARG A 484 -3.25 16.64 -15.22
C ARG A 484 -3.38 15.29 -14.50
N ARG A 485 -4.18 14.40 -15.06
CA ARG A 485 -4.23 12.99 -14.67
C ARG A 485 -3.10 12.25 -15.41
N LEU A 486 -2.22 11.62 -14.66
CA LEU A 486 -1.11 10.83 -15.21
C LEU A 486 -1.64 9.46 -15.63
N THR A 487 -1.73 9.23 -16.94
CA THR A 487 -2.29 7.97 -17.48
C THR A 487 -1.40 6.79 -17.10
N SER A 488 -0.09 6.97 -17.02
CA SER A 488 0.81 5.88 -16.59
C SER A 488 0.56 5.38 -15.17
N GLN A 489 -0.08 6.22 -14.33
CA GLN A 489 -0.33 5.95 -12.92
C GLN A 489 -1.74 5.39 -12.66
N ASN A 490 -2.51 5.08 -13.71
CA ASN A 490 -3.85 4.49 -13.60
C ASN A 490 -3.88 2.98 -13.82
N ALA A 491 -2.72 2.37 -14.08
CA ALA A 491 -2.63 0.99 -14.55
C ALA A 491 -3.18 0.00 -13.52
N THR A 492 -3.96 -0.96 -14.01
CA THR A 492 -4.50 -2.08 -13.22
C THR A 492 -4.27 -3.40 -13.94
N LEU A 493 -4.20 -4.48 -13.17
CA LEU A 493 -4.47 -5.82 -13.67
C LEU A 493 -5.98 -6.05 -13.58
N ARG A 494 -6.62 -6.52 -14.63
CA ARG A 494 -8.04 -6.87 -14.64
C ARG A 494 -8.19 -8.36 -14.88
N VAL A 495 -8.76 -9.05 -13.89
CA VAL A 495 -9.23 -10.42 -14.09
C VAL A 495 -10.59 -10.33 -14.76
N VAL A 496 -10.70 -10.88 -15.97
CA VAL A 496 -11.90 -10.85 -16.81
C VAL A 496 -12.57 -12.21 -16.84
N ALA A 497 -13.78 -12.26 -17.43
CA ALA A 497 -14.56 -13.47 -17.61
C ALA A 497 -13.73 -14.61 -18.26
N PRO A 498 -14.07 -15.88 -17.97
CA PRO A 498 -13.30 -17.00 -18.45
C PRO A 498 -13.36 -17.19 -19.95
N THR A 499 -12.29 -17.73 -20.52
CA THR A 499 -12.25 -18.18 -21.91
C THR A 499 -13.02 -19.48 -22.14
N ASP A 500 -13.09 -20.34 -21.13
CA ASP A 500 -13.91 -21.54 -21.04
C ASP A 500 -14.90 -21.42 -19.86
N PRO A 501 -16.13 -20.93 -20.11
CA PRO A 501 -17.18 -20.87 -19.09
C PRO A 501 -17.56 -22.22 -18.48
N ALA A 502 -17.33 -23.33 -19.20
CA ALA A 502 -17.63 -24.67 -18.66
C ALA A 502 -16.67 -25.04 -17.54
N HIS A 503 -15.40 -24.64 -17.64
CA HIS A 503 -14.40 -24.80 -16.60
C HIS A 503 -14.83 -24.12 -15.30
N CYS A 504 -15.19 -22.83 -15.34
CA CYS A 504 -15.67 -22.12 -14.15
C CYS A 504 -17.03 -22.62 -13.64
N GLY A 505 -17.83 -23.27 -14.49
CA GLY A 505 -19.04 -23.96 -14.05
C GLY A 505 -18.73 -25.22 -13.21
N ALA A 506 -17.66 -25.94 -13.53
CA ALA A 506 -17.20 -27.11 -12.80
C ALA A 506 -16.34 -26.75 -11.57
N PHE A 507 -15.52 -25.70 -11.69
CA PHE A 507 -14.60 -25.20 -10.67
C PHE A 507 -14.89 -23.71 -10.41
N PRO A 508 -16.00 -23.38 -9.74
CA PRO A 508 -16.36 -21.99 -9.47
C PRO A 508 -15.37 -21.33 -8.52
N THR A 509 -15.31 -20.00 -8.57
CA THR A 509 -14.58 -19.22 -7.57
C THR A 509 -15.09 -19.55 -6.16
N PRO A 510 -14.22 -19.90 -5.19
CA PRO A 510 -14.64 -20.26 -3.85
C PRO A 510 -15.44 -19.15 -3.14
N PRO A 511 -16.49 -19.50 -2.36
CA PRO A 511 -17.34 -18.51 -1.69
C PRO A 511 -16.60 -17.49 -0.81
N ILE A 512 -15.49 -17.90 -0.19
CA ILE A 512 -14.65 -17.03 0.67
C ILE A 512 -13.99 -15.87 -0.10
N CYS A 513 -13.98 -15.90 -1.43
CA CYS A 513 -13.41 -14.83 -2.25
C CYS A 513 -14.40 -13.71 -2.56
N PHE A 514 -15.68 -13.88 -2.21
CA PHE A 514 -16.72 -12.87 -2.44
C PHE A 514 -16.95 -12.01 -1.19
N PRO A 515 -17.29 -10.71 -1.36
CA PRO A 515 -17.65 -9.79 -0.26
C PRO A 515 -18.81 -10.24 0.62
#